data_AF-A0A968KKA0-F1
#
_entry.id   AF-A0A968KKA0-F1
#
_cell.length_a   1.000
_cell.length_b   1.000
_cell.length_c   1.000
_cell.angle_alpha   90.00
_cell.angle_beta   90.00
_cell.angle_gamma   90.00
#
_symmetry.space_group_name_H-M   'P 1'
#
loop_
_entity.id
_entity.type
_entity.pdbx_description
1 polymer ?
#
loop_
_entity_poly.entity_id
_entity_poly.type
_entity_poly.pdbx_seq_one_letter_code
_entity_poly.pdbx_strand_id
1 'polypeptide(L)'
;LPFLFETDRQVRHVYQKMHTYFVERFEKNGYVLLGWVPVGWVHFFSKQHIRTVQDLKQSKPWLWQGDPLVREAYHALNINPIPLSITDVLLSLQTGMIDTV
;
A
#
# COMPACT_ATOMS: atom_id res chain seq x y z
N LEU A 1 3.71 -6.61 2.03
CA LEU A 1 3.06 -7.56 2.95
C LEU A 1 2.59 -6.79 4.18
N PRO A 2 1.30 -6.82 4.52
CA PRO A 2 0.78 -6.16 5.72
C PRO A 2 1.47 -6.66 7.00
N PHE A 3 1.74 -5.74 7.93
CA PHE A 3 2.26 -6.04 9.28
C PHE A 3 3.60 -6.78 9.36
N LEU A 4 4.36 -6.86 8.26
CA LEU A 4 5.69 -7.50 8.27
C LEU A 4 6.73 -6.71 9.07
N PHE A 5 6.60 -5.38 9.08
CA PHE A 5 7.47 -4.46 9.79
C PHE A 5 6.63 -3.50 10.62
N GLU A 6 7.20 -3.06 11.74
CA GLU A 6 6.59 -2.13 12.68
C GLU A 6 7.45 -0.88 12.90
N THR A 7 8.73 -0.93 12.52
CA THR A 7 9.67 0.17 12.72
C THR A 7 10.59 0.38 11.53
N ASP A 8 11.00 1.62 11.30
CA ASP A 8 11.97 1.94 10.25
C ASP A 8 13.30 1.22 10.46
N ARG A 9 13.64 0.88 11.72
CA ARG A 9 14.85 0.11 12.05
C ARG A 9 14.79 -1.29 11.45
N GLN A 10 13.65 -1.98 11.52
CA GLN A 10 13.48 -3.29 10.90
C GLN A 10 13.58 -3.19 9.38
N VAL A 11 12.93 -2.19 8.78
CA VAL A 11 12.99 -1.94 7.33
C VAL A 11 14.44 -1.69 6.88
N ARG A 12 15.15 -0.78 7.56
CA ARG A 12 16.57 -0.49 7.26
C ARG A 12 17.46 -1.73 7.41
N HIS A 13 17.24 -2.54 8.44
CA HIS A 13 18.00 -3.78 8.64
C HIS A 13 17.86 -4.72 7.44
N VAL A 14 16.64 -4.90 6.93
CA VAL A 14 16.39 -5.74 5.76
C VAL A 14 17.00 -5.13 4.50
N TYR A 15 16.83 -3.82 4.27
CA TYR A 15 17.48 -3.15 3.13
C TYR A 15 18.99 -3.34 3.10
N GLN A 16 19.65 -3.25 4.26
CA GLN A 16 21.10 -3.50 4.37
C GLN A 16 21.44 -4.96 4.05
N LYS A 17 20.72 -5.92 4.61
CA LYS A 17 20.96 -7.35 4.38
C LYS A 17 20.67 -7.78 2.94
N MET A 18 19.74 -7.12 2.28
CA MET A 18 19.31 -7.41 0.91
C MET A 18 20.00 -6.52 -0.14
N HIS A 19 20.88 -5.62 0.26
CA HIS A 19 21.46 -4.61 -0.63
C HIS A 19 22.12 -5.23 -1.86
N THR A 20 23.05 -6.18 -1.65
CA THR A 20 23.75 -6.90 -2.73
C THR A 20 22.76 -7.58 -3.68
N TYR A 21 21.76 -8.29 -3.14
CA TYR A 21 20.75 -8.96 -3.95
C TYR A 21 20.02 -7.99 -4.89
N PHE A 22 19.65 -6.81 -4.42
CA PHE A 22 18.96 -5.84 -5.27
C PHE A 22 19.91 -5.18 -6.27
N VAL A 23 21.10 -4.74 -5.85
CA VAL A 23 22.08 -4.08 -6.74
C VAL A 23 22.40 -4.96 -7.95
N GLU A 24 22.75 -6.24 -7.73
CA GLU A 24 23.08 -7.16 -8.81
C GLU A 24 21.93 -7.34 -9.81
N ARG A 25 20.68 -7.29 -9.33
CA ARG A 25 19.48 -7.45 -10.18
C ARG A 25 19.18 -6.18 -10.97
N PHE A 26 19.43 -4.99 -10.43
CA PHE A 26 19.36 -3.75 -11.19
C PHE A 26 20.46 -3.71 -12.27
N GLU A 27 21.70 -4.04 -11.91
CA GLU A 27 22.85 -4.05 -12.83
C GLU A 27 22.65 -5.03 -13.98
N LYS A 28 22.14 -6.24 -13.70
CA LYS A 28 21.81 -7.24 -14.73
C LYS A 28 20.80 -6.72 -15.77
N ASN A 29 19.97 -5.76 -15.39
CA ASN A 29 18.99 -5.13 -16.29
C ASN A 29 19.48 -3.77 -16.86
N GLY A 30 20.75 -3.41 -16.65
CA GLY A 30 21.35 -2.18 -17.18
C GLY A 30 21.06 -0.92 -16.36
N TYR A 31 20.66 -1.07 -15.09
CA TYR A 31 20.33 0.05 -14.20
C TYR A 31 21.27 0.12 -12.99
N VAL A 32 21.42 1.33 -12.43
CA VAL A 32 22.13 1.57 -11.16
C VAL A 32 21.12 1.90 -10.08
N LEU A 33 21.16 1.16 -8.96
CA LEU A 33 20.33 1.45 -7.79
C LEU A 33 20.95 2.61 -6.99
N LEU A 34 20.40 3.82 -7.13
CA LEU A 34 20.90 5.00 -6.42
C LEU A 34 20.53 5.02 -4.93
N GLY A 35 19.41 4.39 -4.56
CA GLY A 35 18.95 4.33 -3.18
C GLY A 35 17.48 4.00 -3.04
N TRP A 36 17.03 3.92 -1.79
CA TRP A 36 15.64 3.66 -1.43
C TRP A 36 14.94 4.96 -1.00
N VAL A 37 13.70 5.16 -1.43
CA VAL A 37 12.88 6.33 -1.06
C VAL A 37 11.59 5.83 -0.39
N PRO A 38 11.60 5.59 0.94
CA PRO A 38 10.40 5.21 1.68
C PRO A 38 9.40 6.37 1.69
N VAL A 39 8.13 6.08 1.39
CA VAL A 39 7.04 7.07 1.36
C VAL A 39 6.26 7.17 2.69
N GLY A 40 6.59 6.32 3.67
CA GLY A 40 5.97 6.30 4.99
C GLY A 40 5.15 5.05 5.28
N TRP A 41 4.37 5.10 6.37
CA TRP A 41 3.52 4.02 6.84
C TRP A 41 2.11 4.13 6.27
N VAL A 42 1.48 2.98 6.02
CA VAL A 42 0.10 2.91 5.52
C VAL A 42 -0.85 3.03 6.70
N HIS A 43 -1.85 3.90 6.58
CA HIS A 43 -2.92 4.10 7.55
C HIS A 43 -4.26 4.16 6.83
N PHE A 44 -5.33 3.72 7.50
CA PHE A 44 -6.69 3.91 7.02
C PHE A 44 -7.28 5.20 7.56
N PHE A 45 -7.81 6.03 6.67
CA PHE A 45 -8.62 7.19 7.01
C PHE A 45 -10.03 6.97 6.46
N SER A 46 -11.04 7.05 7.32
CA SER A 46 -12.42 6.76 6.93
C SER A 46 -13.40 7.74 7.55
N LYS A 47 -14.53 7.94 6.87
CA LYS A 47 -15.70 8.65 7.44
C LYS A 47 -16.33 7.86 8.60
N GLN A 48 -16.18 6.53 8.62
CA GLN A 48 -16.70 5.66 9.67
C GLN A 48 -15.55 5.15 10.55
N HIS A 49 -15.86 4.77 11.79
CA HIS A 49 -14.85 4.15 12.65
C HIS A 49 -14.50 2.75 12.14
N ILE A 50 -13.22 2.52 11.86
CA ILE A 50 -12.67 1.20 11.51
C ILE A 50 -11.87 0.68 12.70
N ARG A 51 -12.38 -0.36 13.37
CA ARG A 51 -11.71 -1.05 14.50
C ARG A 51 -11.42 -2.52 14.20
N THR A 52 -12.13 -3.08 13.23
CA THR A 52 -11.99 -4.48 12.81
C THR A 52 -11.87 -4.58 11.29
N VAL A 53 -11.36 -5.72 10.82
CA VAL A 53 -11.37 -6.05 9.38
C VAL A 53 -12.80 -6.09 8.83
N GLN A 54 -13.78 -6.45 9.67
CA GLN A 54 -15.19 -6.46 9.26
C GLN A 54 -15.73 -5.05 9.01
N ASP A 55 -15.31 -4.06 9.81
CA ASP A 55 -15.68 -2.66 9.59
C ASP A 55 -15.13 -2.16 8.24
N LEU A 56 -13.89 -2.54 7.91
CA LEU A 56 -13.26 -2.22 6.63
C LEU A 56 -13.95 -2.91 5.44
N LYS A 57 -14.53 -4.10 5.62
CA LYS A 57 -15.34 -4.77 4.59
C LYS A 57 -16.67 -4.06 4.34
N GLN A 58 -17.22 -3.41 5.37
CA GLN A 58 -18.49 -2.69 5.28
C GLN A 58 -18.31 -1.26 4.74
N SER A 59 -17.08 -0.75 4.71
CA SER A 59 -16.76 0.54 4.12
C SER A 59 -16.60 0.45 2.59
N LYS A 60 -16.29 1.60 1.98
CA LYS A 60 -15.98 1.72 0.54
C LYS A 60 -14.51 2.10 0.35
N PRO A 61 -13.57 1.14 0.56
CA PRO A 61 -12.14 1.43 0.53
C PRO A 61 -11.64 1.66 -0.89
N TRP A 62 -10.80 2.67 -1.04
CA TRP A 62 -10.07 2.94 -2.26
C TRP A 62 -8.93 1.93 -2.46
N LEU A 63 -8.74 1.53 -3.72
CA LEU A 63 -7.54 0.87 -4.21
C LEU A 63 -6.93 1.74 -5.31
N TRP A 64 -5.64 2.11 -5.17
CA TRP A 64 -4.93 2.76 -6.26
C TRP A 64 -4.92 1.81 -7.46
N GLN A 65 -5.56 2.25 -8.55
CA GLN A 65 -5.64 1.47 -9.78
C GLN A 65 -4.25 1.07 -10.27
N GLY A 66 -4.08 -0.24 -10.46
CA GLY A 66 -2.83 -0.82 -10.95
C GLY A 66 -1.89 -1.33 -9.87
N ASP A 67 -2.15 -1.09 -8.58
CA ASP A 67 -1.33 -1.64 -7.48
C ASP A 67 -1.66 -3.12 -7.23
N PRO A 68 -0.77 -4.06 -7.61
CA PRO A 68 -1.02 -5.49 -7.38
C PRO A 68 -0.86 -5.87 -5.91
N LEU A 69 0.04 -5.21 -5.16
CA LEU A 69 0.31 -5.58 -3.78
C LEU A 69 -0.89 -5.26 -2.88
N VAL A 70 -1.47 -4.08 -3.06
CA VAL A 70 -2.65 -3.66 -2.29
C VAL A 70 -3.89 -4.47 -2.71
N ARG A 71 -4.02 -4.79 -4.01
CA ARG A 71 -5.08 -5.69 -4.50
C ARG A 71 -5.02 -7.06 -3.82
N GLU A 72 -3.85 -7.70 -3.80
CA GLU A 72 -3.69 -9.02 -3.16
C GLU A 72 -3.89 -8.93 -1.65
N ALA A 73 -3.49 -7.83 -1.00
CA ALA A 73 -3.76 -7.63 0.42
C ALA A 73 -5.28 -7.55 0.71
N TYR A 74 -6.04 -6.79 -0.07
CA TYR A 74 -7.50 -6.74 0.09
C TYR A 74 -8.15 -8.09 -0.23
N HIS A 75 -7.69 -8.79 -1.26
CA HIS A 75 -8.18 -10.12 -1.61
C HIS A 75 -7.95 -11.13 -0.48
N ALA A 76 -6.76 -11.15 0.12
CA ALA A 76 -6.45 -12.00 1.28
C ALA A 76 -7.32 -11.69 2.50
N LEU A 77 -7.79 -10.44 2.63
CA LEU A 77 -8.70 -10.01 3.69
C LEU A 77 -10.18 -10.21 3.31
N ASN A 78 -10.50 -10.69 2.10
CA ASN A 78 -11.85 -10.77 1.53
C ASN A 78 -12.58 -9.41 1.52
N ILE A 79 -11.89 -8.36 1.13
CA ILE A 79 -12.42 -7.00 0.96
C ILE A 79 -12.52 -6.69 -0.53
N ASN A 80 -13.60 -6.05 -0.95
CA ASN A 80 -13.83 -5.61 -2.33
C ASN A 80 -13.61 -4.10 -2.44
N PRO A 81 -12.38 -3.62 -2.71
CA PRO A 81 -12.10 -2.20 -2.82
C PRO A 81 -12.55 -1.64 -4.18
N ILE A 82 -12.65 -0.32 -4.25
CA ILE A 82 -13.02 0.43 -5.45
C ILE A 82 -11.74 0.94 -6.12
N PRO A 83 -11.36 0.39 -7.29
CA PRO A 83 -10.14 0.79 -7.99
C PRO A 83 -10.34 2.16 -8.66
N LEU A 84 -9.52 3.15 -8.31
CA LEU A 84 -9.57 4.49 -8.89
C LEU A 84 -8.16 5.06 -9.09
N SER A 85 -8.00 5.92 -10.09
CA SER A 85 -6.83 6.79 -10.22
C SER A 85 -6.75 7.74 -9.02
N ILE A 86 -5.53 8.09 -8.59
CA ILE A 86 -5.31 9.07 -7.51
C ILE A 86 -5.95 10.43 -7.82
N THR A 87 -6.04 10.80 -9.11
CA THR A 87 -6.67 12.05 -9.56
C THR A 87 -8.17 12.13 -9.24
N ASP A 88 -8.82 10.97 -9.09
CA ASP A 88 -10.28 10.89 -8.95
C ASP A 88 -10.71 10.68 -7.49
N VAL A 89 -9.75 10.49 -6.58
CA VAL A 89 -9.99 10.19 -5.16
C VAL A 89 -10.80 11.30 -4.48
N LEU A 90 -10.41 12.57 -4.66
CA LEU A 90 -11.09 13.69 -4.00
C LEU A 90 -12.57 13.78 -4.43
N LEU A 91 -12.83 13.72 -5.73
CA LEU A 91 -14.20 13.74 -6.26
C LEU A 91 -15.00 12.53 -5.78
N SER A 92 -14.37 11.36 -5.71
CA SER A 92 -15.01 10.11 -5.27
C SER A 92 -15.34 10.13 -3.77
N LEU A 93 -14.52 10.79 -2.95
CA LEU A 93 -14.80 11.05 -1.52
C LEU A 93 -15.96 12.04 -1.34
N GLN A 94 -16.03 13.07 -2.18
CA GLN A 94 -17.11 14.08 -2.15
C GLN A 94 -18.47 13.49 -2.53
N THR A 95 -18.50 12.68 -3.58
CA THR A 95 -19.71 11.99 -4.04
C THR A 95 -20.11 10.80 -3.15
N GLY A 96 -19.21 10.32 -2.29
CA GLY A 96 -19.44 9.15 -1.44
C GLY A 96 -19.36 7.82 -2.21
N MET A 97 -18.76 7.83 -3.40
CA MET A 97 -18.36 6.62 -4.12
C MET A 97 -17.35 5.82 -3.30
N ILE A 98 -16.38 6.51 -2.70
CA ILE A 98 -15.50 5.97 -1.66
C ILE A 98 -15.67 6.75 -0.37
N ASP A 99 -15.33 6.13 0.76
CA ASP A 99 -15.36 6.78 2.08
C ASP A 99 -14.15 6.46 2.94
N THR A 100 -13.24 5.61 2.43
CA THR A 100 -12.07 5.11 3.13
C THR A 100 -10.87 5.11 2.18
N VAL A 101 -9.75 5.70 2.61
CA VAL A 101 -8.47 5.76 1.88
C VAL A 101 -7.32 5.27 2.74
#